data_AF-A0A2V2ADY6-F1
#
_entry.id   AF-A0A2V2ADY6-F1
#
_cell.length_a   1.000
_cell.length_b   1.000
_cell.length_c   1.000
_cell.angle_alpha   90.00
_cell.angle_beta   90.00
_cell.angle_gamma   90.00
#
_symmetry.space_group_name_H-M   'P 1'
#
loop_
_entity.id
_entity.type
_entity.pdbx_description
1 polymer ?
#
loop_
_entity_poly.entity_id
_entity_poly.type
_entity_poly.pdbx_seq_one_letter_code
_entity_poly.pdbx_strand_id
1 'polypeptide(L)'
;MAEHVPRTIESMQQLAISRGGWCLSDTYRKPLSWRCAHGHEWLATAPDTIKGRWCSVCARFQRRNLRLEEAQRLASEREGHCLSTHFESLHAPMEWQCAQRHRWQASLGNIKSNGTWCPTCGHLNQRSTLEAMQQLASQRGGRCLSKVYVDRKSALIWECAKGHRWEVAPRIILRGHWCAICAQDPHRYTLEQMQAVARARGGECLSSSYVNILTQLTWRCEQGHTWNSAPTNIISGCWCPQCDRDSKRSNIEAMQALAQLRGGGCLSPAYNGLRGRLTMRCALGHIWDATAANIRLGHWCRQCVSGHRRGTIEAMQAMAQDRGGRCLSERYVNSQSKLKWLCSMGHSWLAAPAYVTQGTWCPQCARLNSCRKNSSRRKYLPAR
;
A
#
# COMPACT_ATOMS: atom_id res chain seq x y z
N MET A 1 15.46 36.38 32.64
CA MET A 1 16.08 37.65 32.20
C MET A 1 17.48 37.32 31.72
N ALA A 2 17.74 37.39 30.41
CA ALA A 2 19.05 37.00 29.87
C ALA A 2 20.03 38.14 30.07
N GLU A 3 20.93 37.99 31.04
CA GLU A 3 22.01 38.95 31.31
C GLU A 3 22.79 39.22 30.02
N HIS A 4 22.92 40.51 29.69
CA HIS A 4 23.68 40.95 28.53
C HIS A 4 25.16 40.78 28.84
N VAL A 5 25.72 39.61 28.54
CA VAL A 5 27.16 39.33 28.76
C VAL A 5 27.98 40.43 28.07
N PRO A 6 28.77 41.22 28.82
CA PRO A 6 29.60 42.27 28.24
C PRO A 6 30.52 41.69 27.17
N ARG A 7 30.83 42.46 26.13
CA ARG A 7 31.71 42.01 25.03
C ARG A 7 33.16 42.41 25.28
N THR A 8 33.66 42.11 26.48
CA THR A 8 35.06 42.34 26.90
C THR A 8 35.83 41.02 26.90
N ILE A 9 37.17 41.07 26.91
CA ILE A 9 37.96 39.83 26.94
C ILE A 9 37.82 39.10 28.29
N GLU A 10 37.77 39.84 29.39
CA GLU A 10 37.58 39.30 30.76
C GLU A 10 36.25 38.56 30.89
N SER A 11 35.16 39.14 30.38
CA SER A 11 33.85 38.47 30.37
C SER A 11 33.82 37.21 29.49
N MET A 12 34.62 37.16 28.42
CA MET A 12 34.75 35.94 27.60
C MET A 12 35.58 34.86 28.29
N GLN A 13 36.61 35.25 29.04
CA GLN A 13 37.40 34.34 29.88
C GLN A 13 36.56 33.74 31.01
N GLN A 14 35.77 34.55 31.71
CA GLN A 14 34.84 34.08 32.74
C GLN A 14 33.74 33.15 32.16
N LEU A 15 33.19 33.50 31.00
CA LEU A 15 32.26 32.63 30.28
C LEU A 15 32.91 31.27 29.95
N ALA A 16 34.18 31.26 29.56
CA ALA A 16 34.89 30.02 29.26
C ALA A 16 35.06 29.12 30.48
N ILE A 17 35.45 29.71 31.61
CA ILE A 17 35.59 28.99 32.89
C ILE A 17 34.26 28.40 33.33
N SER A 18 33.16 29.17 33.23
CA SER A 18 31.81 28.70 33.59
C SER A 18 31.33 27.49 32.80
N ARG A 19 31.90 27.26 31.60
CA ARG A 19 31.57 26.11 30.73
C ARG A 19 32.66 25.03 30.72
N GLY A 20 33.57 25.07 31.68
CA GLY A 20 34.64 24.08 31.83
C GLY A 20 35.66 24.16 30.69
N GLY A 21 36.18 25.36 30.42
CA GLY A 21 37.25 25.60 29.45
C GLY A 21 37.93 26.95 29.63
N TRP A 22 38.70 27.36 28.63
CA TRP A 22 39.52 28.58 28.64
C TRP A 22 39.35 29.36 27.34
N CYS A 23 39.37 30.68 27.44
CA CYS A 23 39.57 31.55 26.28
C CYS A 23 41.07 31.82 26.17
N LEU A 24 41.67 31.46 25.04
CA LEU A 24 43.11 31.61 24.79
C LEU A 24 43.48 32.98 24.20
N SER A 25 42.48 33.80 23.90
CA SER A 25 42.70 35.17 23.42
C SER A 25 42.99 36.13 24.58
N ASP A 26 43.96 37.00 24.36
CA ASP A 26 44.42 38.08 25.23
C ASP A 26 43.70 39.41 24.94
N THR A 27 43.17 39.56 23.73
CA THR A 27 42.44 40.74 23.27
C THR A 27 41.11 40.36 22.63
N TYR A 28 40.12 41.27 22.65
CA TYR A 28 38.81 41.05 22.02
C TYR A 28 38.85 41.24 20.49
N ARG A 29 39.70 40.47 19.80
CA ARG A 29 39.79 40.45 18.34
C ARG A 29 39.05 39.21 17.81
N LYS A 30 38.06 39.42 16.93
CA LYS A 30 37.26 38.32 16.37
C LYS A 30 38.01 37.65 15.21
N PRO A 31 37.97 36.31 15.07
CA PRO A 31 37.39 35.32 15.99
C PRO A 31 38.27 35.04 17.22
N LEU A 32 37.64 34.71 18.36
CA LEU A 32 38.35 34.38 19.60
C LEU A 32 38.77 32.90 19.58
N SER A 33 39.86 32.58 20.26
CA SER A 33 40.35 31.22 20.46
C SER A 33 39.86 30.64 21.78
N TRP A 34 39.36 29.42 21.73
CA TRP A 34 38.71 28.73 22.85
C TRP A 34 39.29 27.32 23.00
N ARG A 35 39.34 26.83 24.23
CA ARG A 35 39.78 25.47 24.58
C ARG A 35 38.83 24.87 25.60
N CYS A 36 38.41 23.62 25.43
CA CYS A 36 37.60 22.93 26.45
C CYS A 36 38.47 22.15 27.44
N ALA A 37 37.88 21.67 28.55
CA ALA A 37 38.55 20.81 29.54
C ALA A 37 39.21 19.55 28.95
N HIS A 38 38.68 19.03 27.83
CA HIS A 38 39.26 17.89 27.12
C HIS A 38 40.39 18.27 26.13
N GLY A 39 40.83 19.53 26.12
CA GLY A 39 41.95 20.00 25.29
C GLY A 39 41.61 20.29 23.83
N HIS A 40 40.34 20.26 23.43
CA HIS A 40 39.95 20.64 22.07
C HIS A 40 39.97 22.16 21.91
N GLU A 41 40.66 22.64 20.89
CA GLU A 41 40.78 24.06 20.57
C GLU A 41 39.95 24.43 19.33
N TRP A 42 39.28 25.58 19.34
CA TRP A 42 38.50 26.07 18.20
C TRP A 42 38.42 27.60 18.15
N LEU A 43 38.19 28.14 16.95
CA LEU A 43 37.95 29.57 16.71
C LEU A 43 36.46 29.84 16.55
N ALA A 44 35.92 30.78 17.32
CA ALA A 44 34.50 31.17 17.23
C ALA A 44 34.26 32.60 17.71
N THR A 45 33.17 33.21 17.24
CA THR A 45 32.75 34.53 17.74
C THR A 45 32.00 34.38 19.06
N ALA A 46 32.08 35.42 19.92
CA ALA A 46 31.38 35.43 21.21
C ALA A 46 29.87 35.11 21.11
N PRO A 47 29.08 35.70 20.17
CA PRO A 47 27.67 35.33 20.01
C PRO A 47 27.43 33.85 19.67
N ASP A 48 28.26 33.26 18.82
CA ASP A 48 28.13 31.86 18.40
C ASP A 48 28.43 30.91 19.56
N THR A 49 29.42 31.26 20.39
CA THR A 49 29.76 30.49 21.60
C THR A 49 28.70 30.66 22.69
N ILE A 50 28.07 31.84 22.82
CA ILE A 50 27.02 32.10 23.83
C ILE A 50 25.73 31.32 23.50
N LYS A 51 25.26 31.37 22.25
CA LYS A 51 24.00 30.76 21.79
C LYS A 51 24.14 29.31 21.30
N GLY A 52 25.35 28.90 20.92
CA GLY A 52 25.63 27.62 20.29
C GLY A 52 26.19 26.56 21.24
N ARG A 53 26.65 25.45 20.65
CA ARG A 53 27.29 24.34 21.38
C ARG A 53 28.70 24.74 21.78
N TRP A 54 29.02 24.64 23.07
CA TRP A 54 30.32 25.01 23.65
C TRP A 54 31.50 24.36 22.91
N CYS A 55 31.63 23.03 22.92
CA CYS A 55 32.64 22.31 22.15
C CYS A 55 31.96 21.33 21.19
N SER A 56 32.19 21.49 19.88
CA SER A 56 31.56 20.66 18.84
C SER A 56 32.05 19.20 18.87
N VAL A 57 33.29 18.97 19.29
CA VAL A 57 33.90 17.63 19.42
C VAL A 57 33.32 16.89 20.63
N CYS A 58 33.33 17.52 21.81
CA CYS A 58 32.72 16.95 23.01
C CYS A 58 31.21 16.72 22.83
N ALA A 59 30.49 17.67 22.23
CA ALA A 59 29.05 17.52 21.96
C ALA A 59 28.74 16.46 20.89
N ARG A 60 29.71 16.10 20.03
CA ARG A 60 29.59 14.99 19.09
C ARG A 60 29.84 13.66 19.80
N PHE A 61 30.85 13.61 20.67
CA PHE A 61 31.17 12.43 21.48
C PHE A 61 30.03 12.06 22.44
N GLN A 62 29.50 13.03 23.19
CA GLN A 62 28.34 12.82 24.09
C GLN A 62 27.10 12.32 23.32
N ARG A 63 26.80 12.89 22.14
CA ARG A 63 25.70 12.41 21.29
C ARG A 63 25.90 11.01 20.75
N ARG A 64 27.14 10.58 20.51
CA ARG A 64 27.45 9.21 20.11
C ARG A 64 27.25 8.25 21.29
N ASN A 65 27.65 8.64 22.49
CA ASN A 65 27.46 7.84 23.69
C ASN A 65 25.97 7.63 24.03
N LEU A 66 25.18 8.71 24.00
CA LEU A 66 23.71 8.63 24.18
C LEU A 66 23.02 7.68 23.18
N ARG A 67 23.53 7.60 21.95
CA ARG A 67 23.00 6.69 20.92
C ARG A 67 23.47 5.25 21.10
N LEU A 68 24.64 5.04 21.70
CA LEU A 68 25.12 3.73 22.10
C LEU A 68 24.30 3.17 23.26
N GLU A 69 24.04 3.99 24.28
CA GLU A 69 23.15 3.64 25.41
C GLU A 69 21.73 3.33 24.92
N GLU A 70 21.20 4.11 23.97
CA GLU A 70 19.92 3.84 23.34
C GLU A 70 19.91 2.50 22.58
N ALA A 71 20.99 2.18 21.87
CA ALA A 71 21.15 0.90 21.17
C ALA A 71 21.19 -0.28 22.15
N GLN A 72 21.90 -0.14 23.27
CA GLN A 72 21.98 -1.17 24.32
C GLN A 72 20.60 -1.40 24.96
N ARG A 73 19.88 -0.33 25.31
CA ARG A 73 18.53 -0.43 25.87
C ARG A 73 17.56 -1.12 24.89
N LEU A 74 17.60 -0.75 23.61
CA LEU A 74 16.78 -1.38 22.57
C LEU A 74 17.08 -2.88 22.41
N ALA A 75 18.33 -3.27 22.63
CA ALA A 75 18.70 -4.69 22.66
C ALA A 75 18.10 -5.40 23.87
N SER A 76 18.21 -4.80 25.06
CA SER A 76 17.63 -5.36 26.29
C SER A 76 16.11 -5.51 26.23
N GLU A 77 15.40 -4.52 25.68
CA GLU A 77 13.94 -4.57 25.46
C GLU A 77 13.52 -5.75 24.57
N ARG A 78 14.40 -6.23 23.69
CA ARG A 78 14.15 -7.33 22.76
C ARG A 78 14.90 -8.61 23.15
N GLU A 79 15.18 -8.75 24.44
CA GLU A 79 15.84 -9.91 25.04
C GLU A 79 17.18 -10.25 24.34
N GLY A 80 17.95 -9.22 23.98
CA GLY A 80 19.23 -9.35 23.31
C GLY A 80 20.27 -8.37 23.84
N HIS A 81 21.45 -8.40 23.20
CA HIS A 81 22.62 -7.62 23.58
C HIS A 81 23.16 -6.86 22.36
N CYS A 82 23.55 -5.61 22.57
CA CYS A 82 24.40 -4.88 21.62
C CYS A 82 25.86 -5.15 22.01
N LEU A 83 26.62 -5.76 21.10
CA LEU A 83 28.03 -6.14 21.32
C LEU A 83 28.99 -5.00 20.93
N SER A 84 28.51 -4.02 20.16
CA SER A 84 29.31 -2.86 19.80
C SER A 84 29.59 -1.97 21.01
N THR A 85 30.85 -1.54 21.12
CA THR A 85 31.33 -0.63 22.18
C THR A 85 31.41 0.83 21.72
N HIS A 86 31.20 1.10 20.43
CA HIS A 86 31.35 2.43 19.83
C HIS A 86 30.23 2.70 18.81
N PHE A 87 29.65 3.90 18.84
CA PHE A 87 28.62 4.34 17.88
C PHE A 87 29.19 5.40 16.93
N GLU A 88 29.21 5.09 15.64
CA GLU A 88 29.72 6.02 14.61
C GLU A 88 28.60 6.87 13.98
N SER A 89 27.56 6.22 13.46
CA SER A 89 26.42 6.85 12.77
C SER A 89 25.17 5.94 12.77
N LEU A 90 24.03 6.48 12.34
CA LEU A 90 22.76 5.72 12.25
C LEU A 90 22.75 4.65 11.16
N HIS A 91 23.65 4.75 10.18
CA HIS A 91 23.77 3.82 9.07
C HIS A 91 25.00 2.91 9.19
N ALA A 92 25.90 3.19 10.14
CA ALA A 92 27.05 2.35 10.41
C ALA A 92 26.57 1.00 10.99
N PRO A 93 27.18 -0.12 10.57
CA PRO A 93 26.85 -1.43 11.10
C PRO A 93 27.25 -1.53 12.57
N MET A 94 26.36 -2.08 13.39
CA MET A 94 26.60 -2.45 14.78
C MET A 94 26.37 -3.95 14.94
N GLU A 95 27.03 -4.55 15.93
CA GLU A 95 26.92 -5.97 16.24
C GLU A 95 25.87 -6.21 17.32
N TRP A 96 25.00 -7.17 17.04
CA TRP A 96 23.85 -7.51 17.87
C TRP A 96 23.82 -9.01 18.14
N GLN A 97 23.27 -9.39 19.28
CA GLN A 97 23.02 -10.76 19.66
C GLN A 97 21.61 -10.91 20.23
N CYS A 98 20.85 -11.93 19.84
CA CYS A 98 19.52 -12.20 20.39
C CYS A 98 19.56 -13.22 21.54
N ALA A 99 18.43 -13.45 22.21
CA ALA A 99 18.27 -14.48 23.25
C ALA A 99 18.76 -15.88 22.79
N GLN A 100 18.52 -16.23 21.52
CA GLN A 100 18.96 -17.49 20.91
C GLN A 100 20.44 -17.47 20.49
N ARG A 101 21.23 -16.50 20.97
CA ARG A 101 22.66 -16.28 20.75
C ARG A 101 23.11 -16.05 19.30
N HIS A 102 22.18 -15.89 18.35
CA HIS A 102 22.52 -15.51 16.98
C HIS A 102 23.15 -14.12 16.95
N ARG A 103 24.26 -13.98 16.22
CA ARG A 103 24.98 -12.72 16.04
C ARG A 103 24.75 -12.19 14.63
N TRP A 104 24.51 -10.89 14.50
CA TRP A 104 24.38 -10.24 13.19
C TRP A 104 24.85 -8.79 13.22
N GLN A 105 25.15 -8.26 12.03
CA GLN A 105 25.49 -6.86 11.83
C GLN A 105 24.30 -6.11 11.23
N ALA A 106 23.90 -5.02 11.89
CA ALA A 106 22.84 -4.13 11.42
C ALA A 106 23.04 -2.73 11.97
N SER A 107 22.58 -1.72 11.24
CA SER A 107 22.64 -0.33 11.71
C SER A 107 21.48 -0.01 12.66
N LEU A 108 21.71 0.90 13.62
CA LEU A 108 20.68 1.34 14.57
C LEU A 108 19.44 1.90 13.88
N GLY A 109 19.62 2.61 12.74
CA GLY A 109 18.50 3.09 11.93
C GLY A 109 17.64 1.94 11.41
N ASN A 110 18.25 0.88 10.87
CA ASN A 110 17.54 -0.29 10.36
C ASN A 110 16.83 -1.06 11.48
N ILE A 111 17.45 -1.21 12.64
CA ILE A 111 16.85 -1.90 13.80
C ILE A 111 15.62 -1.15 14.36
N LYS A 112 15.54 0.17 14.19
CA LYS A 112 14.38 0.98 14.56
C LYS A 112 13.27 0.96 13.52
N SER A 113 13.62 1.04 12.23
CA SER A 113 12.65 1.16 11.14
C SER A 113 12.13 -0.19 10.61
N ASN A 114 12.88 -1.27 10.81
CA ASN A 114 12.56 -2.57 10.24
C ASN A 114 11.89 -3.48 11.27
N GLY A 115 10.84 -4.20 10.87
CA GLY A 115 10.01 -5.03 11.76
C GLY A 115 10.66 -6.35 12.19
N THR A 116 11.90 -6.63 11.76
CA THR A 116 12.60 -7.88 12.05
C THR A 116 13.81 -7.62 12.94
N TRP A 117 13.74 -8.10 14.19
CA TRP A 117 14.78 -7.92 15.22
C TRP A 117 16.06 -8.70 14.92
N CYS A 118 15.95 -10.01 14.76
CA CYS A 118 17.06 -10.90 14.42
C CYS A 118 16.72 -11.57 13.07
N PRO A 119 17.59 -11.51 12.05
CA PRO A 119 17.30 -12.11 10.74
C PRO A 119 17.09 -13.62 10.87
N THR A 120 17.93 -14.32 11.64
CA THR A 120 17.81 -15.77 11.84
C THR A 120 16.52 -16.13 12.57
N CYS A 121 16.18 -15.45 13.67
CA CYS A 121 14.92 -15.69 14.39
C CYS A 121 13.70 -15.24 13.60
N GLY A 122 13.78 -14.15 12.84
CA GLY A 122 12.70 -13.65 11.99
C GLY A 122 12.40 -14.58 10.80
N HIS A 123 13.43 -15.20 10.23
CA HIS A 123 13.28 -16.27 9.25
C HIS A 123 12.67 -17.54 9.85
N LEU A 124 12.99 -17.86 11.11
CA LEU A 124 12.39 -19.00 11.82
C LEU A 124 10.93 -18.74 12.23
N ASN A 125 10.59 -17.52 12.64
CA ASN A 125 9.23 -17.15 13.07
C ASN A 125 8.23 -16.99 11.91
N GLN A 126 8.72 -16.83 10.68
CA GLN A 126 7.91 -17.00 9.48
C GLN A 126 8.17 -18.39 8.89
N ARG A 127 7.50 -19.42 9.44
CA ARG A 127 7.36 -20.79 8.89
C ARG A 127 8.64 -21.41 8.31
N SER A 128 9.21 -22.41 8.98
CA SER A 128 9.41 -23.79 8.46
C SER A 128 10.48 -24.52 9.27
N THR A 129 10.13 -25.02 10.45
CA THR A 129 10.96 -26.05 11.11
C THR A 129 10.61 -27.43 10.55
N LEU A 130 11.54 -28.39 10.65
CA LEU A 130 11.25 -29.77 10.31
C LEU A 130 10.05 -30.32 11.10
N GLU A 131 9.94 -29.93 12.38
CA GLU A 131 8.81 -30.26 13.25
C GLU A 131 7.48 -29.74 12.70
N ALA A 132 7.44 -28.50 12.21
CA ALA A 132 6.24 -27.96 11.59
C ALA A 132 5.85 -28.73 10.31
N MET A 133 6.84 -29.23 9.55
CA MET A 133 6.58 -30.06 8.37
C MET A 133 6.09 -31.47 8.75
N GLN A 134 6.62 -32.04 9.83
CA GLN A 134 6.15 -33.32 10.38
C GLN A 134 4.72 -33.21 10.91
N GLN A 135 4.41 -32.16 11.68
CA GLN A 135 3.05 -31.87 12.14
C GLN A 135 2.07 -31.67 10.98
N LEU A 136 2.48 -30.91 9.95
CA LEU A 136 1.68 -30.73 8.73
C LEU A 136 1.41 -32.06 8.01
N ALA A 137 2.40 -32.95 8.00
CA ALA A 137 2.21 -34.28 7.45
C ALA A 137 1.20 -35.10 8.26
N SER A 138 1.31 -35.08 9.60
CA SER A 138 0.38 -35.78 10.49
C SER A 138 -1.05 -35.26 10.35
N GLN A 139 -1.25 -33.94 10.25
CA GLN A 139 -2.58 -33.33 10.03
C GLN A 139 -3.22 -33.80 8.72
N ARG A 140 -2.43 -34.12 7.70
CA ARG A 140 -2.90 -34.65 6.41
C ARG A 140 -2.91 -36.18 6.34
N GLY A 141 -2.82 -36.84 7.49
CA GLY A 141 -2.83 -38.29 7.61
C GLY A 141 -1.59 -38.97 7.02
N GLY A 142 -0.45 -38.28 6.94
CA GLY A 142 0.80 -38.85 6.44
C GLY A 142 2.00 -38.53 7.33
N ARG A 143 3.20 -38.75 6.81
CA ARG A 143 4.48 -38.60 7.52
C ARG A 143 5.51 -37.88 6.65
N CYS A 144 6.36 -37.07 7.28
CA CYS A 144 7.56 -36.53 6.65
C CYS A 144 8.74 -37.41 7.08
N LEU A 145 9.38 -38.10 6.13
CA LEU A 145 10.46 -39.05 6.38
C LEU A 145 11.85 -38.38 6.39
N SER A 146 11.96 -37.16 5.88
CA SER A 146 13.22 -36.40 5.92
C SER A 146 13.61 -36.04 7.36
N LYS A 147 14.92 -36.19 7.65
CA LYS A 147 15.52 -35.85 8.95
C LYS A 147 16.18 -34.47 8.99
N VAL A 148 16.38 -33.84 7.84
CA VAL A 148 17.04 -32.54 7.71
C VAL A 148 16.12 -31.61 6.94
N TYR A 149 15.93 -30.40 7.47
CA TYR A 149 15.23 -29.32 6.81
C TYR A 149 16.22 -28.21 6.48
N VAL A 150 16.44 -27.97 5.18
CA VAL A 150 17.36 -26.92 4.72
C VAL A 150 16.59 -25.64 4.44
N ASP A 151 15.60 -25.70 3.55
CA ASP A 151 14.76 -24.55 3.18
C ASP A 151 13.43 -25.01 2.54
N ARG A 152 12.60 -24.06 2.09
CA ARG A 152 11.27 -24.34 1.49
C ARG A 152 11.32 -24.86 0.05
N LYS A 153 12.48 -24.81 -0.60
CA LYS A 153 12.72 -25.21 -2.00
C LYS A 153 13.36 -26.60 -2.09
N SER A 154 14.20 -26.94 -1.11
CA SER A 154 14.83 -28.22 -0.92
C SER A 154 13.76 -29.28 -0.71
N ALA A 155 13.86 -30.38 -1.44
CA ALA A 155 12.84 -31.41 -1.43
C ALA A 155 12.88 -32.21 -0.12
N LEU A 156 11.71 -32.56 0.39
CA LEU A 156 11.56 -33.50 1.50
C LEU A 156 10.84 -34.75 1.00
N ILE A 157 11.07 -35.87 1.69
CA ILE A 157 10.42 -37.15 1.43
C ILE A 157 9.16 -37.22 2.29
N TRP A 158 8.02 -37.46 1.66
CA TRP A 158 6.71 -37.54 2.28
C TRP A 158 6.08 -38.90 2.04
N GLU A 159 5.22 -39.32 2.97
CA GLU A 159 4.43 -40.55 2.91
C GLU A 159 2.97 -40.23 3.25
N CYS A 160 1.99 -40.71 2.48
CA CYS A 160 0.56 -40.51 2.79
C CYS A 160 -0.04 -41.68 3.59
N ALA A 161 -1.28 -41.53 4.06
CA ALA A 161 -2.03 -42.59 4.75
C ALA A 161 -2.08 -43.92 3.98
N LYS A 162 -2.15 -43.86 2.65
CA LYS A 162 -2.20 -45.04 1.77
C LYS A 162 -0.80 -45.65 1.50
N GLY A 163 0.26 -45.13 2.13
CA GLY A 163 1.63 -45.65 1.99
C GLY A 163 2.41 -45.15 0.76
N HIS A 164 1.83 -44.29 -0.08
CA HIS A 164 2.56 -43.69 -1.21
C HIS A 164 3.68 -42.79 -0.71
N ARG A 165 4.87 -42.91 -1.31
CA ARG A 165 6.06 -42.09 -1.00
C ARG A 165 6.42 -41.20 -2.17
N TRP A 166 6.73 -39.94 -1.92
CA TRP A 166 7.16 -39.00 -2.95
C TRP A 166 8.10 -37.92 -2.40
N GLU A 167 8.90 -37.36 -3.28
CA GLU A 167 9.86 -36.31 -2.96
C GLU A 167 9.36 -34.97 -3.52
N VAL A 168 9.12 -33.98 -2.65
CA VAL A 168 8.67 -32.65 -3.07
C VAL A 168 9.05 -31.57 -2.07
N ALA A 169 9.28 -30.36 -2.59
CA ALA A 169 9.58 -29.19 -1.79
C ALA A 169 8.41 -28.79 -0.85
N PRO A 170 8.69 -28.40 0.41
CA PRO A 170 7.70 -27.91 1.38
C PRO A 170 6.78 -26.82 0.84
N ARG A 171 7.29 -25.92 -0.01
CA ARG A 171 6.48 -24.86 -0.63
C ARG A 171 5.26 -25.38 -1.40
N ILE A 172 5.35 -26.57 -1.99
CA ILE A 172 4.28 -27.17 -2.80
C ILE A 172 3.19 -27.74 -1.86
N ILE A 173 3.63 -28.36 -0.77
CA ILE A 173 2.75 -28.87 0.29
C ILE A 173 2.01 -27.74 1.02
N LEU A 174 2.70 -26.63 1.27
CA LEU A 174 2.12 -25.43 1.87
C LEU A 174 1.09 -24.74 0.97
N ARG A 175 1.19 -24.90 -0.36
CA ARG A 175 0.20 -24.42 -1.33
C ARG A 175 -1.05 -25.29 -1.40
N GLY A 176 -1.08 -26.45 -0.72
CA GLY A 176 -2.24 -27.33 -0.64
C GLY A 176 -2.15 -28.61 -1.47
N HIS A 177 -1.05 -28.84 -2.20
CA HIS A 177 -0.82 -30.12 -2.86
C HIS A 177 -0.36 -31.17 -1.83
N TRP A 178 -0.78 -32.42 -1.95
CA TRP A 178 -0.40 -33.48 -1.01
C TRP A 178 0.20 -34.69 -1.73
N CYS A 179 -0.56 -35.77 -1.88
CA CYS A 179 -0.14 -36.95 -2.62
C CYS A 179 -0.71 -36.92 -4.04
N ALA A 180 0.16 -36.87 -5.06
CA ALA A 180 -0.27 -36.87 -6.46
C ALA A 180 -0.99 -38.18 -6.84
N ILE A 181 -0.53 -39.32 -6.32
CA ILE A 181 -1.13 -40.63 -6.59
C ILE A 181 -2.55 -40.70 -6.00
N CYS A 182 -2.75 -40.27 -4.75
CA CYS A 182 -4.10 -40.18 -4.17
C CYS A 182 -4.97 -39.13 -4.86
N ALA A 183 -4.38 -38.04 -5.37
CA ALA A 183 -5.13 -37.01 -6.08
C ALA A 183 -5.61 -37.49 -7.47
N GLN A 184 -4.82 -38.37 -8.11
CA GLN A 184 -5.10 -39.00 -9.39
C GLN A 184 -5.91 -40.30 -9.25
N ASP A 185 -6.12 -40.81 -8.03
CA ASP A 185 -6.93 -41.99 -7.75
C ASP A 185 -8.37 -41.78 -8.25
N PRO A 186 -8.80 -42.53 -9.29
CA PRO A 186 -10.13 -42.39 -9.87
C PRO A 186 -11.25 -42.80 -8.89
N HIS A 187 -10.92 -43.56 -7.84
CA HIS A 187 -11.82 -44.04 -6.79
C HIS A 187 -11.70 -43.24 -5.48
N ARG A 188 -11.15 -42.02 -5.52
CA ARG A 188 -11.03 -41.17 -4.31
C ARG A 188 -12.36 -40.79 -3.66
N TYR A 189 -13.48 -40.97 -4.37
CA TYR A 189 -14.81 -40.72 -3.88
C TYR A 189 -15.69 -41.95 -3.99
N THR A 190 -16.69 -42.05 -3.12
CA THR A 190 -17.71 -43.10 -3.17
C THR A 190 -19.03 -42.58 -3.76
N LEU A 191 -19.92 -43.49 -4.15
CA LEU A 191 -21.25 -43.13 -4.66
C LEU A 191 -22.05 -42.34 -3.61
N GLU A 192 -21.95 -42.71 -2.34
CA GLU A 192 -22.64 -42.04 -1.23
C GLU A 192 -22.18 -40.60 -1.07
N GLN A 193 -20.88 -40.35 -1.26
CA GLN A 193 -20.32 -38.99 -1.26
C GLN A 193 -20.85 -38.18 -2.45
N MET A 194 -20.99 -38.79 -3.63
CA MET A 194 -21.56 -38.11 -4.80
C MET A 194 -23.05 -37.79 -4.60
N GLN A 195 -23.81 -38.70 -4.01
CA GLN A 195 -25.20 -38.48 -3.62
C GLN A 195 -25.33 -37.37 -2.56
N ALA A 196 -24.39 -37.28 -1.61
CA ALA A 196 -24.35 -36.19 -0.64
C ALA A 196 -24.06 -34.84 -1.31
N VAL A 197 -23.13 -34.79 -2.28
CA VAL A 197 -22.86 -33.57 -3.09
C VAL A 197 -24.09 -33.14 -3.86
N ALA A 198 -24.85 -34.09 -4.43
CA ALA A 198 -26.10 -33.77 -5.13
C ALA A 198 -27.11 -33.12 -4.18
N ARG A 199 -27.35 -33.74 -3.01
CA ARG A 199 -28.27 -33.21 -2.00
C ARG A 199 -27.87 -31.84 -1.49
N ALA A 200 -26.57 -31.62 -1.26
CA ALA A 200 -26.06 -30.32 -0.82
C ALA A 200 -26.29 -29.20 -1.84
N ARG A 201 -26.48 -29.53 -3.13
CA ARG A 201 -26.79 -28.59 -4.21
C ARG A 201 -28.27 -28.54 -4.60
N GLY A 202 -29.15 -29.06 -3.74
CA GLY A 202 -30.58 -29.09 -3.99
C GLY A 202 -30.96 -30.01 -5.15
N GLY A 203 -30.29 -31.15 -5.30
CA GLY A 203 -30.67 -32.14 -6.30
C GLY A 203 -30.30 -33.56 -5.93
N GLU A 204 -30.33 -34.44 -6.91
CA GLU A 204 -30.21 -35.89 -6.72
C GLU A 204 -29.29 -36.52 -7.74
N CYS A 205 -28.55 -37.54 -7.33
CA CYS A 205 -27.80 -38.41 -8.22
C CYS A 205 -28.64 -39.67 -8.45
N LEU A 206 -29.08 -39.88 -9.69
CA LEU A 206 -29.96 -40.99 -10.09
C LEU A 206 -29.18 -42.28 -10.42
N SER A 207 -27.86 -42.20 -10.57
CA SER A 207 -27.03 -43.39 -10.82
C SER A 207 -26.91 -44.26 -9.58
N SER A 208 -27.07 -45.58 -9.77
CA SER A 208 -26.96 -46.61 -8.73
C SER A 208 -25.55 -47.24 -8.62
N SER A 209 -24.66 -46.96 -9.57
CA SER A 209 -23.28 -47.44 -9.58
C SER A 209 -22.28 -46.31 -9.81
N TYR A 210 -21.13 -46.39 -9.14
CA TYR A 210 -20.02 -45.47 -9.30
C TYR A 210 -18.78 -46.25 -9.69
N VAL A 211 -18.30 -46.05 -10.92
CA VAL A 211 -17.06 -46.68 -11.39
C VAL A 211 -15.89 -45.79 -11.00
N ASN A 212 -15.83 -44.56 -11.50
CA ASN A 212 -14.77 -43.61 -11.15
C ASN A 212 -15.21 -42.17 -11.39
N ILE A 213 -14.33 -41.21 -11.06
CA ILE A 213 -14.61 -39.77 -11.12
C ILE A 213 -14.81 -39.22 -12.55
N LEU A 214 -14.36 -39.95 -13.58
CA LEU A 214 -14.49 -39.58 -14.99
C LEU A 214 -15.74 -40.17 -15.64
N THR A 215 -16.24 -41.29 -15.13
CA THR A 215 -17.48 -41.92 -15.59
C THR A 215 -18.66 -41.00 -15.32
N GLN A 216 -19.49 -40.78 -16.34
CA GLN A 216 -20.66 -39.93 -16.22
C GLN A 216 -21.67 -40.56 -15.25
N LEU A 217 -22.18 -39.74 -14.33
CA LEU A 217 -23.37 -40.04 -13.54
C LEU A 217 -24.54 -39.22 -14.06
N THR A 218 -25.74 -39.70 -13.79
CA THR A 218 -27.00 -39.01 -14.10
C THR A 218 -27.43 -38.20 -12.88
N TRP A 219 -27.64 -36.91 -13.07
CA TRP A 219 -27.97 -35.93 -12.04
C TRP A 219 -29.33 -35.30 -12.32
N ARG A 220 -30.03 -34.88 -11.27
CA ARG A 220 -31.29 -34.13 -11.31
C ARG A 220 -31.18 -32.90 -10.41
N CYS A 221 -31.59 -31.72 -10.86
CA CYS A 221 -31.64 -30.52 -10.01
C CYS A 221 -33.05 -30.30 -9.43
N GLU A 222 -33.16 -29.35 -8.50
CA GLU A 222 -34.43 -28.92 -7.89
C GLU A 222 -35.51 -28.54 -8.92
N GLN A 223 -35.09 -27.92 -10.04
CA GLN A 223 -36.00 -27.51 -11.12
C GLN A 223 -36.43 -28.70 -12.02
N GLY A 224 -36.07 -29.93 -11.66
CA GLY A 224 -36.45 -31.15 -12.37
C GLY A 224 -35.60 -31.47 -13.60
N HIS A 225 -34.59 -30.66 -13.94
CA HIS A 225 -33.73 -30.93 -15.10
C HIS A 225 -32.83 -32.13 -14.83
N THR A 226 -32.79 -33.08 -15.77
CA THR A 226 -31.91 -34.26 -15.72
C THR A 226 -30.78 -34.15 -16.75
N TRP A 227 -29.54 -34.44 -16.33
CA TRP A 227 -28.38 -34.42 -17.24
C TRP A 227 -27.30 -35.43 -16.82
N ASN A 228 -26.44 -35.79 -17.78
CA ASN A 228 -25.27 -36.63 -17.53
C ASN A 228 -24.03 -35.75 -17.38
N SER A 229 -23.25 -35.97 -16.32
CA SER A 229 -21.98 -35.29 -16.12
C SER A 229 -21.02 -36.12 -15.30
N ALA A 230 -19.73 -35.97 -15.57
CA ALA A 230 -18.69 -36.56 -14.75
C ALA A 230 -18.67 -35.89 -13.36
N PRO A 231 -18.52 -36.67 -12.27
CA PRO A 231 -18.32 -36.17 -10.92
C PRO A 231 -17.26 -35.07 -10.79
N THR A 232 -16.19 -35.12 -11.59
CA THR A 232 -15.16 -34.06 -11.64
C THR A 232 -15.76 -32.67 -11.91
N ASN A 233 -16.67 -32.57 -12.88
CA ASN A 233 -17.31 -31.32 -13.28
C ASN A 233 -18.27 -30.81 -12.20
N ILE A 234 -18.95 -31.74 -11.53
CA ILE A 234 -19.82 -31.40 -10.41
C ILE A 234 -18.97 -30.79 -9.30
N ILE A 235 -17.93 -31.49 -8.85
CA ILE A 235 -17.08 -31.06 -7.74
C ILE A 235 -16.36 -29.74 -8.06
N SER A 236 -15.97 -29.51 -9.32
CA SER A 236 -15.30 -28.26 -9.74
C SER A 236 -16.21 -27.02 -9.77
N GLY A 237 -17.53 -27.20 -9.65
CA GLY A 237 -18.49 -26.10 -9.48
C GLY A 237 -19.56 -26.02 -10.57
N CYS A 238 -19.47 -26.82 -11.64
CA CYS A 238 -20.55 -26.89 -12.62
C CYS A 238 -21.71 -27.72 -12.04
N TRP A 239 -22.95 -27.22 -12.12
CA TRP A 239 -24.12 -27.96 -11.64
C TRP A 239 -25.06 -28.31 -12.77
N CYS A 240 -26.17 -27.58 -12.92
CA CYS A 240 -27.15 -27.82 -13.97
C CYS A 240 -26.89 -26.90 -15.18
N PRO A 241 -26.60 -27.45 -16.38
CA PRO A 241 -26.37 -26.65 -17.59
C PRO A 241 -27.60 -25.86 -18.03
N GLN A 242 -28.80 -26.37 -17.76
CA GLN A 242 -30.05 -25.69 -18.10
C GLN A 242 -30.31 -24.51 -17.16
N CYS A 243 -30.21 -24.70 -15.83
CA CYS A 243 -30.33 -23.58 -14.88
C CYS A 243 -29.24 -22.51 -15.11
N ASP A 244 -28.01 -22.92 -15.43
CA ASP A 244 -26.93 -21.98 -15.78
C ASP A 244 -27.28 -21.18 -17.05
N ARG A 245 -27.82 -21.85 -18.08
CA ARG A 245 -28.29 -21.20 -19.31
C ARG A 245 -29.46 -20.24 -19.05
N ASP A 246 -30.41 -20.63 -18.23
CA ASP A 246 -31.59 -19.83 -17.89
C ASP A 246 -31.19 -18.60 -17.07
N SER A 247 -30.28 -18.75 -16.09
CA SER A 247 -29.73 -17.62 -15.33
C SER A 247 -28.99 -16.60 -16.22
N LYS A 248 -28.42 -17.05 -17.35
CA LYS A 248 -27.72 -16.22 -18.33
C LYS A 248 -28.66 -15.61 -19.38
N ARG A 249 -29.86 -16.16 -19.56
CA ARG A 249 -30.91 -15.62 -20.45
C ARG A 249 -31.66 -14.51 -19.71
N SER A 250 -31.12 -13.30 -19.73
CA SER A 250 -31.95 -12.11 -19.44
C SER A 250 -33.06 -12.02 -20.49
N ASN A 251 -34.25 -11.59 -20.11
CA ASN A 251 -35.31 -11.24 -21.05
C ASN A 251 -35.35 -9.71 -21.25
N ILE A 252 -36.16 -9.25 -22.21
CA ILE A 252 -36.29 -7.82 -22.51
C ILE A 252 -36.83 -7.03 -21.32
N GLU A 253 -37.72 -7.63 -20.52
CA GLU A 253 -38.30 -7.07 -19.29
C GLU A 253 -37.23 -6.78 -18.24
N ALA A 254 -36.30 -7.71 -18.00
CA ALA A 254 -35.19 -7.50 -17.07
C ALA A 254 -34.28 -6.32 -17.50
N MET A 255 -34.09 -6.14 -18.81
CA MET A 255 -33.32 -5.00 -19.33
C MET A 255 -34.10 -3.68 -19.24
N GLN A 256 -35.42 -3.70 -19.41
CA GLN A 256 -36.30 -2.55 -19.21
C GLN A 256 -36.31 -2.13 -17.73
N ALA A 257 -36.48 -3.07 -16.80
CA ALA A 257 -36.42 -2.80 -15.36
C ALA A 257 -35.05 -2.23 -14.94
N LEU A 258 -33.94 -2.78 -15.48
CA LEU A 258 -32.60 -2.25 -15.24
C LEU A 258 -32.43 -0.82 -15.76
N ALA A 259 -33.07 -0.49 -16.89
CA ALA A 259 -33.06 0.85 -17.44
C ALA A 259 -33.84 1.84 -16.57
N GLN A 260 -35.03 1.44 -16.11
CA GLN A 260 -35.89 2.23 -15.22
C GLN A 260 -35.19 2.51 -13.89
N LEU A 261 -34.55 1.50 -13.30
CA LEU A 261 -33.77 1.64 -12.06
C LEU A 261 -32.67 2.71 -12.16
N ARG A 262 -32.12 2.92 -13.37
CA ARG A 262 -31.07 3.93 -13.63
C ARG A 262 -31.63 5.26 -14.13
N GLY A 263 -32.93 5.49 -13.95
CA GLY A 263 -33.61 6.72 -14.38
C GLY A 263 -33.68 6.85 -15.90
N GLY A 264 -33.71 5.74 -16.64
CA GLY A 264 -33.80 5.72 -18.10
C GLY A 264 -34.86 4.75 -18.61
N GLY A 265 -34.82 4.48 -19.91
CA GLY A 265 -35.70 3.52 -20.58
C GLY A 265 -34.95 2.69 -21.62
N CYS A 266 -35.34 1.43 -21.78
CA CYS A 266 -34.93 0.60 -22.92
C CYS A 266 -36.03 0.72 -23.98
N LEU A 267 -35.70 1.24 -25.16
CA LEU A 267 -36.61 1.44 -26.28
C LEU A 267 -36.66 0.23 -27.23
N SER A 268 -35.76 -0.74 -27.07
CA SER A 268 -35.77 -1.93 -27.91
C SER A 268 -36.93 -2.87 -27.58
N PRO A 269 -37.62 -3.43 -28.59
CA PRO A 269 -38.77 -4.31 -28.40
C PRO A 269 -38.39 -5.76 -28.07
N ALA A 270 -37.14 -6.17 -28.35
CA ALA A 270 -36.69 -7.55 -28.18
C ALA A 270 -35.27 -7.64 -27.62
N TYR A 271 -35.01 -8.73 -26.89
CA TYR A 271 -33.69 -9.06 -26.34
C TYR A 271 -33.04 -10.19 -27.13
N ASN A 272 -31.96 -9.87 -27.86
CA ASN A 272 -31.24 -10.81 -28.71
C ASN A 272 -29.92 -11.29 -28.08
N GLY A 273 -29.93 -11.56 -26.78
CA GLY A 273 -28.76 -12.05 -26.04
C GLY A 273 -27.78 -10.95 -25.59
N LEU A 274 -26.70 -11.36 -24.92
CA LEU A 274 -25.72 -10.46 -24.29
C LEU A 274 -24.98 -9.54 -25.28
N ARG A 275 -24.79 -10.01 -26.53
CA ARG A 275 -24.18 -9.24 -27.62
C ARG A 275 -25.20 -8.48 -28.46
N GLY A 276 -26.49 -8.71 -28.25
CA GLY A 276 -27.56 -7.95 -28.88
C GLY A 276 -27.48 -6.48 -28.47
N ARG A 277 -27.63 -5.58 -29.46
CA ARG A 277 -27.68 -4.14 -29.22
C ARG A 277 -29.09 -3.77 -28.76
N LEU A 278 -29.15 -2.96 -27.71
CA LEU A 278 -30.36 -2.37 -27.16
C LEU A 278 -30.24 -0.85 -27.27
N THR A 279 -31.31 -0.21 -27.71
CA THR A 279 -31.44 1.25 -27.77
C THR A 279 -31.95 1.73 -26.42
N MET A 280 -31.16 2.58 -25.76
CA MET A 280 -31.37 3.06 -24.40
C MET A 280 -31.59 4.57 -24.40
N ARG A 281 -32.38 5.06 -23.45
CA ARG A 281 -32.63 6.48 -23.17
C ARG A 281 -32.28 6.76 -21.71
N CYS A 282 -31.58 7.85 -21.40
CA CYS A 282 -31.32 8.25 -20.00
C CYS A 282 -32.30 9.34 -19.52
N ALA A 283 -32.23 9.70 -18.24
CA ALA A 283 -33.02 10.76 -17.62
C ALA A 283 -32.93 12.10 -18.36
N LEU A 284 -31.73 12.44 -18.86
CA LEU A 284 -31.48 13.68 -19.62
C LEU A 284 -31.96 13.60 -21.08
N GLY A 285 -32.57 12.48 -21.49
CA GLY A 285 -33.12 12.30 -22.83
C GLY A 285 -32.12 11.84 -23.90
N HIS A 286 -30.84 11.63 -23.58
CA HIS A 286 -29.88 11.10 -24.55
C HIS A 286 -30.25 9.67 -24.95
N ILE A 287 -30.26 9.40 -26.26
CA ILE A 287 -30.53 8.07 -26.84
C ILE A 287 -29.21 7.49 -27.37
N TRP A 288 -28.93 6.23 -27.04
CA TRP A 288 -27.75 5.52 -27.55
C TRP A 288 -27.99 4.01 -27.65
N ASP A 289 -27.22 3.36 -28.52
CA ASP A 289 -27.20 1.90 -28.61
C ASP A 289 -26.05 1.32 -27.78
N ALA A 290 -26.35 0.30 -26.99
CA ALA A 290 -25.35 -0.44 -26.22
C ALA A 290 -25.67 -1.94 -26.19
N THR A 291 -24.66 -2.79 -26.05
CA THR A 291 -24.89 -4.22 -25.84
C THR A 291 -25.43 -4.47 -24.44
N ALA A 292 -26.29 -5.49 -24.29
CA ALA A 292 -26.83 -5.85 -22.98
C ALA A 292 -25.74 -6.19 -21.95
N ALA A 293 -24.64 -6.82 -22.37
CA ALA A 293 -23.48 -7.07 -21.52
C ALA A 293 -22.90 -5.77 -20.92
N ASN A 294 -22.71 -4.73 -21.74
CA ASN A 294 -22.15 -3.45 -21.29
C ASN A 294 -23.09 -2.74 -20.30
N ILE A 295 -24.40 -2.79 -20.57
CA ILE A 295 -25.40 -2.25 -19.66
C ILE A 295 -25.37 -2.99 -18.32
N ARG A 296 -25.29 -4.33 -18.32
CA ARG A 296 -25.17 -5.13 -17.08
C ARG A 296 -23.91 -4.81 -16.28
N LEU A 297 -22.77 -4.63 -16.97
CA LEU A 297 -21.50 -4.24 -16.35
C LEU A 297 -21.48 -2.82 -15.77
N GLY A 298 -22.55 -2.04 -15.95
CA GLY A 298 -22.66 -0.69 -15.37
C GLY A 298 -22.27 0.44 -16.31
N HIS A 299 -21.90 0.14 -17.56
CA HIS A 299 -21.69 1.19 -18.56
C HIS A 299 -23.02 1.79 -18.97
N TRP A 300 -23.17 3.10 -18.76
CA TRP A 300 -24.40 3.84 -19.06
C TRP A 300 -24.16 4.95 -20.10
N CYS A 301 -24.97 6.00 -20.08
CA CYS A 301 -24.92 7.11 -21.02
C CYS A 301 -23.54 7.79 -21.03
N ARG A 302 -22.81 7.63 -22.15
CA ARG A 302 -21.48 8.24 -22.36
C ARG A 302 -21.52 9.77 -22.33
N GLN A 303 -22.63 10.38 -22.74
CA GLN A 303 -22.80 11.84 -22.73
C GLN A 303 -22.97 12.38 -21.30
N CYS A 304 -23.71 11.68 -20.44
CA CYS A 304 -23.82 12.05 -19.03
C CYS A 304 -22.47 11.90 -18.30
N VAL A 305 -21.77 10.77 -18.54
CA VAL A 305 -20.46 10.49 -17.94
C VAL A 305 -19.40 11.48 -18.41
N SER A 306 -19.40 11.86 -19.69
CA SER A 306 -18.45 12.85 -20.22
C SER A 306 -18.76 14.27 -19.72
N GLY A 307 -20.04 14.63 -19.53
CA GLY A 307 -20.44 15.88 -18.88
C GLY A 307 -19.91 16.00 -17.44
N HIS A 308 -20.01 14.94 -16.65
CA HIS A 308 -19.45 14.91 -15.28
C HIS A 308 -17.92 14.96 -15.27
N ARG A 309 -17.24 14.37 -16.26
CA ARG A 309 -15.77 14.42 -16.38
C ARG A 309 -15.24 15.75 -16.89
N ARG A 310 -16.05 16.55 -17.59
CA ARG A 310 -15.58 17.81 -18.17
C ARG A 310 -15.41 18.89 -17.09
N GLY A 311 -16.06 18.82 -15.94
CA GLY A 311 -16.10 19.94 -14.99
C GLY A 311 -17.01 21.05 -15.53
N THR A 312 -17.80 21.67 -14.67
CA THR A 312 -18.77 22.70 -15.09
C THR A 312 -18.21 24.10 -14.84
N ILE A 313 -18.78 25.13 -15.48
CA ILE A 313 -18.33 26.50 -15.24
C ILE A 313 -18.59 26.93 -13.79
N GLU A 314 -19.68 26.45 -13.20
CA GLU A 314 -20.06 26.69 -11.80
C GLU A 314 -19.02 26.09 -10.86
N ALA A 315 -18.52 24.88 -11.15
CA ALA A 315 -17.45 24.26 -10.38
C ALA A 315 -16.15 25.09 -10.42
N MET A 316 -15.83 25.70 -11.57
CA MET A 316 -14.66 26.58 -11.70
C MET A 316 -14.86 27.92 -10.96
N GLN A 317 -16.07 28.46 -10.97
CA GLN A 317 -16.43 29.69 -10.24
C GLN A 317 -16.38 29.47 -8.73
N ALA A 318 -16.92 28.37 -8.22
CA ALA A 318 -16.84 28.00 -6.81
C ALA A 318 -15.38 27.82 -6.34
N MET A 319 -14.55 27.13 -7.15
CA MET A 319 -13.12 26.98 -6.88
C MET A 319 -12.39 28.32 -6.79
N ALA A 320 -12.77 29.28 -7.64
CA ALA A 320 -12.16 30.59 -7.62
C ALA A 320 -12.51 31.36 -6.35
N GLN A 321 -13.77 31.28 -5.89
CA GLN A 321 -14.23 31.91 -4.67
C GLN A 321 -13.52 31.36 -3.43
N ASP A 322 -13.35 30.04 -3.34
CA ASP A 322 -12.61 29.38 -2.26
C ASP A 322 -11.15 29.87 -2.14
N ARG A 323 -10.50 30.19 -3.27
CA ARG A 323 -9.15 30.77 -3.32
C ARG A 323 -9.12 32.30 -3.18
N GLY A 324 -10.21 32.91 -2.74
CA GLY A 324 -10.34 34.36 -2.56
C GLY A 324 -10.31 35.15 -3.87
N GLY A 325 -10.70 34.55 -4.99
CA GLY A 325 -10.79 35.19 -6.30
C GLY A 325 -12.10 34.92 -7.02
N ARG A 326 -12.16 35.24 -8.32
CA ARG A 326 -13.35 35.07 -9.17
C ARG A 326 -12.95 34.55 -10.54
N CYS A 327 -13.72 33.61 -11.07
CA CYS A 327 -13.68 33.27 -12.50
C CYS A 327 -14.65 34.20 -13.23
N LEU A 328 -14.16 34.98 -14.19
CA LEU A 328 -14.92 35.94 -14.99
C LEU A 328 -15.47 35.33 -16.29
N SER A 329 -15.14 34.08 -16.59
CA SER A 329 -15.67 33.39 -17.77
C SER A 329 -17.05 32.81 -17.48
N GLU A 330 -17.95 32.93 -18.46
CA GLU A 330 -19.33 32.41 -18.38
C GLU A 330 -19.50 31.04 -19.03
N ARG A 331 -18.56 30.64 -19.89
CA ARG A 331 -18.62 29.37 -20.64
C ARG A 331 -17.39 28.50 -20.36
N TYR A 332 -17.63 27.25 -20.02
CA TYR A 332 -16.61 26.21 -19.89
C TYR A 332 -16.68 25.23 -21.07
N VAL A 333 -15.58 25.09 -21.80
CA VAL A 333 -15.51 24.19 -22.96
C VAL A 333 -14.78 22.89 -22.61
N ASN A 334 -13.59 23.00 -22.03
CA ASN A 334 -12.78 21.87 -21.56
C ASN A 334 -11.67 22.37 -20.61
N SER A 335 -10.91 21.44 -20.04
CA SER A 335 -9.88 21.72 -19.03
C SER A 335 -8.65 22.47 -19.56
N GLN A 336 -8.50 22.57 -20.89
CA GLN A 336 -7.38 23.26 -21.56
C GLN A 336 -7.77 24.64 -22.09
N SER A 337 -9.07 24.94 -22.19
CA SER A 337 -9.57 26.21 -22.68
C SER A 337 -9.34 27.29 -21.62
N LYS A 338 -8.62 28.36 -22.00
CA LYS A 338 -8.26 29.43 -21.07
C LYS A 338 -9.52 30.13 -20.56
N LEU A 339 -9.65 30.18 -19.24
CA LEU A 339 -10.64 31.02 -18.55
C LEU A 339 -9.96 32.30 -18.04
N LYS A 340 -10.76 33.35 -17.85
CA LYS A 340 -10.32 34.62 -17.26
C LYS A 340 -10.54 34.56 -15.75
N TRP A 341 -9.46 34.73 -14.99
CA TRP A 341 -9.45 34.65 -13.53
C TRP A 341 -9.09 36.01 -12.94
N LEU A 342 -9.56 36.27 -11.72
CA LEU A 342 -9.29 37.44 -10.91
C LEU A 342 -8.90 36.97 -9.50
N CYS A 343 -7.80 37.46 -8.93
CA CYS A 343 -7.42 37.13 -7.54
C CYS A 343 -7.86 38.21 -6.54
N SER A 344 -7.73 37.92 -5.25
CA SER A 344 -8.00 38.85 -4.14
C SER A 344 -7.24 40.17 -4.24
N MET A 345 -6.04 40.16 -4.83
CA MET A 345 -5.20 41.36 -5.04
C MET A 345 -5.61 42.17 -6.28
N GLY A 346 -6.67 41.78 -7.00
CA GLY A 346 -7.17 42.48 -8.19
C GLY A 346 -6.46 42.14 -9.50
N HIS A 347 -5.52 41.18 -9.52
CA HIS A 347 -4.85 40.79 -10.75
C HIS A 347 -5.75 39.91 -11.62
N SER A 348 -5.92 40.28 -12.90
CA SER A 348 -6.63 39.45 -13.89
C SER A 348 -5.67 38.72 -14.82
N TRP A 349 -5.90 37.43 -15.09
CA TRP A 349 -5.09 36.65 -16.04
C TRP A 349 -5.90 35.58 -16.76
N LEU A 350 -5.35 35.08 -17.87
CA LEU A 350 -5.91 33.94 -18.62
C LEU A 350 -5.12 32.67 -18.30
N ALA A 351 -5.81 31.63 -17.80
CA ALA A 351 -5.20 30.34 -17.53
C ALA A 351 -6.18 29.19 -17.80
N ALA A 352 -5.64 28.04 -18.21
CA ALA A 352 -6.46 26.85 -18.38
C ALA A 352 -6.82 26.24 -17.01
N PRO A 353 -8.08 25.81 -16.81
CA PRO A 353 -8.56 25.18 -15.58
C PRO A 353 -7.66 24.05 -15.06
N ALA A 354 -7.07 23.24 -15.94
CA ALA A 354 -6.17 22.15 -15.57
C ALA A 354 -4.97 22.60 -14.73
N TYR A 355 -4.38 23.76 -15.02
CA TYR A 355 -3.24 24.28 -14.24
C TYR A 355 -3.69 24.88 -12.92
N VAL A 356 -4.88 25.46 -12.91
CA VAL A 356 -5.50 26.06 -11.74
C VAL A 356 -5.88 25.00 -10.71
N THR A 357 -6.46 23.88 -11.17
CA THR A 357 -6.80 22.74 -10.32
C THR A 357 -5.56 22.03 -9.79
N GLN A 358 -4.45 22.00 -10.53
CA GLN A 358 -3.16 21.43 -10.12
C GLN A 358 -2.37 22.31 -9.13
N GLY A 359 -2.87 23.50 -8.76
CA GLY A 359 -2.31 24.35 -7.71
C GLY A 359 -1.66 25.66 -8.19
N THR A 360 -1.65 25.94 -9.50
CA THR A 360 -1.14 27.22 -10.02
C THR A 360 -2.22 28.28 -9.98
N TRP A 361 -2.08 29.31 -9.14
CA TRP A 361 -3.09 30.37 -8.99
C TRP A 361 -2.73 31.65 -9.77
N CYS A 362 -2.34 32.71 -9.08
CA CYS A 362 -2.02 34.00 -9.70
C CYS A 362 -0.50 34.14 -9.95
N PRO A 363 -0.05 34.30 -11.21
CA PRO A 363 1.37 34.43 -11.53
C PRO A 363 1.99 35.72 -10.99
N GLN A 364 1.20 36.80 -10.88
CA GLN A 364 1.67 38.07 -10.33
C GLN A 364 1.87 37.97 -8.80
N CYS A 365 0.95 37.34 -8.07
CA CYS A 365 1.13 37.07 -6.64
C CYS A 365 2.29 36.09 -6.39
N ALA A 366 2.47 35.08 -7.24
CA ALA A 366 3.61 34.15 -7.14
C ALA A 366 4.95 34.89 -7.30
N ARG A 367 5.04 35.84 -8.25
CA ARG A 367 6.22 36.70 -8.44
C ARG A 367 6.42 37.69 -7.28
N LEU A 368 5.35 38.23 -6.72
CA LEU A 368 5.41 39.08 -5.53
C LEU A 368 6.04 38.31 -4.35
N ASN A 369 5.66 37.05 -4.17
CA ASN A 369 6.21 36.20 -3.10
C ASN A 369 7.68 35.80 -3.34
N SER A 370 8.13 35.64 -4.59
CA SER A 370 9.52 35.27 -4.89
C SER A 370 10.49 36.46 -4.97
N CYS A 371 10.00 37.69 -5.16
CA CYS A 371 10.86 38.88 -5.25
C CYS A 371 11.43 39.32 -3.89
N ARG A 372 12.76 39.30 -3.75
CA ARG A 372 13.48 39.78 -2.55
C ARG A 372 13.72 41.30 -2.51
N LYS A 373 13.74 41.99 -3.66
CA LYS A 373 14.01 43.45 -3.78
C LYS A 373 12.72 44.27 -3.81
N ASN A 374 12.64 45.33 -2.99
CA ASN A 374 11.43 46.13 -2.79
C ASN A 374 11.01 46.95 -4.04
N SER A 375 11.97 47.41 -4.84
CA SER A 375 11.72 48.14 -6.10
C SER A 375 10.97 47.30 -7.14
N SER A 376 11.28 46.00 -7.23
CA SER A 376 10.59 45.07 -8.15
C SER A 376 9.20 44.65 -7.65
N ARG A 377 8.96 44.70 -6.33
CA ARG A 377 7.68 44.33 -5.70
C ARG A 377 6.57 45.35 -6.01
N ARG A 378 6.91 46.64 -6.11
CA ARG A 378 5.95 47.72 -6.40
C ARG A 378 5.15 47.53 -7.70
N LYS A 379 5.70 46.78 -8.68
CA LYS A 379 5.05 46.51 -9.98
C LYS A 379 3.87 45.53 -9.90
N TYR A 380 3.76 44.76 -8.81
CA TYR A 380 2.76 43.70 -8.64
C TYR A 380 1.88 43.93 -7.40
N LEU A 381 1.92 45.14 -6.85
CA LEU A 381 0.97 45.59 -5.83
C LEU A 381 -0.18 46.30 -6.55
N PRO A 382 -1.42 46.19 -6.05
CA PRO A 382 -2.55 46.89 -6.62
C PRO A 382 -2.26 48.39 -6.66
N ALA A 383 -2.61 49.04 -7.77
CA ALA A 383 -2.65 50.50 -7.83
C ALA A 383 -3.61 50.98 -6.73
N ARG A 384 -3.13 51.90 -5.89
CA ARG A 384 -3.95 52.53 -4.84
C ARG A 384 -5.02 53.41 -5.45
#